data_AF-A0A2N5ZQ52-F1
#
_entry.id   AF-A0A2N5ZQ52-F1
#
_cell.length_a   1.000
_cell.length_b   1.000
_cell.length_c   1.000
_cell.angle_alpha   90.00
_cell.angle_beta   90.00
_cell.angle_gamma   90.00
#
_symmetry.space_group_name_H-M   'P 1'
#
loop_
_entity.id
_entity.type
_entity.pdbx_description
1 polymer ?
#
loop_
_entity_poly.entity_id
_entity_poly.type
_entity_poly.pdbx_seq_one_letter_code
_entity_poly.pdbx_strand_id
1 'polypeptide(L)'
;MENLKIKFQFSKKVKVILTILIVIGLISLAYGIFAYSPGKVWSALLLNSVNFLTIGLGATFFVSIHIITQSGWHVSIQRIPEAISMYLPIGAVFMIIMLFGMDHVFHWTHEVHHDPIIMQKEAYLNIPFFIVRLI
;
A
#
# COMPACT_ATOMS: atom_id res chain seq x y z
N MET A 1 -5.10 -3.43 -41.08
CA MET A 1 -4.20 -3.50 -39.91
C MET A 1 -4.90 -4.36 -38.88
N GLU A 2 -4.52 -5.62 -38.83
CA GLU A 2 -5.19 -6.68 -38.07
C GLU A 2 -5.07 -6.41 -36.56
N ASN A 3 -6.20 -6.48 -35.85
CA ASN A 3 -6.30 -6.27 -34.41
C ASN A 3 -5.55 -7.38 -33.66
N LEU A 4 -4.23 -7.25 -33.53
CA LEU A 4 -3.42 -8.12 -32.67
C LEU A 4 -3.66 -7.76 -31.20
N LYS A 5 -4.77 -8.28 -30.65
CA LYS A 5 -5.02 -8.32 -29.20
C LYS A 5 -4.07 -9.34 -28.56
N ILE A 6 -2.78 -9.03 -28.50
CA ILE A 6 -1.79 -9.85 -27.80
C ILE A 6 -2.07 -9.74 -26.31
N LYS A 7 -2.83 -10.70 -25.79
CA LYS A 7 -3.12 -10.82 -24.36
C LYS A 7 -2.06 -11.71 -23.72
N PHE A 8 -1.42 -11.21 -22.68
CA PHE A 8 -0.55 -12.03 -21.85
C PHE A 8 -1.39 -13.11 -21.15
N GLN A 9 -1.09 -14.39 -21.39
CA GLN A 9 -1.74 -15.52 -20.73
C GLN A 9 -0.82 -16.10 -19.66
N PHE A 10 -1.26 -16.04 -18.40
CA PHE A 10 -0.50 -16.65 -17.30
C PHE A 10 -0.50 -18.18 -17.41
N SER A 11 0.69 -18.78 -17.30
CA SER A 11 0.84 -20.22 -17.13
C SER A 11 0.13 -20.69 -15.86
N LYS A 12 -0.47 -21.90 -15.92
CA LYS A 12 -1.14 -22.53 -14.77
C LYS A 12 -0.22 -22.62 -13.55
N LYS A 13 1.06 -22.93 -13.76
CA LYS A 13 2.07 -23.02 -12.69
C LYS A 13 2.24 -21.68 -11.96
N VAL A 14 2.35 -20.59 -12.71
CA VAL A 14 2.53 -19.24 -12.14
C VAL A 14 1.30 -18.84 -11.32
N LYS A 15 0.09 -19.09 -11.82
CA LYS A 15 -1.15 -18.82 -11.06
C LYS A 15 -1.16 -19.57 -9.72
N VAL A 16 -0.81 -20.86 -9.74
CA VAL A 16 -0.77 -21.67 -8.52
C VAL A 16 0.26 -21.13 -7.52
N ILE A 17 1.46 -20.77 -7.98
CA ILE A 17 2.50 -20.20 -7.11
C ILE A 17 2.02 -18.88 -6.48
N LEU A 18 1.44 -17.98 -7.27
CA LEU A 18 0.92 -16.70 -6.78
C LEU A 18 -0.20 -16.90 -5.75
N THR A 19 -1.11 -17.84 -6.00
CA THR A 19 -2.18 -18.18 -5.02
C THR A 19 -1.61 -18.74 -3.73
N ILE A 20 -0.60 -19.62 -3.80
CA ILE A 20 0.06 -20.17 -2.61
C ILE A 20 0.71 -19.06 -1.78
N LEU A 21 1.39 -18.11 -2.41
CA LEU A 21 2.02 -16.98 -1.72
C LEU A 21 0.98 -16.10 -0.99
N ILE A 22 -0.17 -15.85 -1.61
CA ILE A 22 -1.28 -15.12 -0.97
C ILE A 22 -1.76 -15.87 0.26
N VAL A 23 -1.98 -17.19 0.14
CA VAL A 23 -2.45 -18.02 1.27
C VAL A 23 -1.43 -18.03 2.41
N ILE A 24 -0.13 -18.15 2.12
CA ILE A 24 0.93 -18.07 3.13
C ILE A 24 0.90 -16.72 3.84
N GLY A 25 0.72 -15.61 3.10
CA GLY A 25 0.59 -14.27 3.69
C GLY A 25 -0.63 -14.11 4.59
N LEU A 26 -1.77 -14.71 4.23
CA LEU A 26 -2.96 -14.70 5.09
C LEU A 26 -2.77 -15.55 6.34
N ILE A 27 -2.13 -16.72 6.22
CA ILE A 27 -1.84 -17.60 7.36
C ILE A 27 -0.85 -16.91 8.32
N SER A 28 0.19 -16.24 7.81
CA SER A 28 1.15 -15.53 8.66
C SER A 28 0.51 -14.36 9.40
N LEU A 29 -0.40 -13.63 8.76
CA LEU A 29 -1.18 -12.57 9.41
C LEU A 29 -2.11 -13.14 10.50
N ALA A 30 -2.84 -14.22 10.18
CA ALA A 30 -3.72 -14.89 11.14
C ALA A 30 -2.93 -15.38 12.36
N TYR A 31 -1.81 -16.07 12.14
CA TYR A 31 -0.91 -16.50 13.21
C TYR A 31 -0.39 -15.31 14.01
N GLY A 32 -0.05 -14.21 13.34
CA GLY A 32 0.43 -12.97 13.96
C GLY A 32 -0.53 -12.42 15.02
N ILE A 33 -1.83 -12.44 14.71
CA ILE A 33 -2.89 -11.93 15.60
C ILE A 33 -3.00 -12.75 16.89
N PHE A 34 -2.79 -14.07 16.84
CA PHE A 34 -2.90 -14.95 18.02
C PHE A 34 -1.59 -15.05 18.81
N ALA A 35 -0.44 -14.90 18.14
CA ALA A 35 0.87 -15.16 18.74
C ALA A 35 1.59 -13.90 19.28
N TYR A 36 1.25 -12.69 18.81
CA TYR A 36 1.96 -11.45 19.15
C TYR A 36 1.02 -10.36 19.70
N SER A 37 1.62 -9.33 20.32
CA SER A 37 0.88 -8.17 20.79
C SER A 37 0.29 -7.37 19.62
N PRO A 38 -0.91 -6.76 19.79
CA PRO A 38 -1.57 -5.99 18.72
C PRO A 38 -0.66 -4.94 18.08
N GLY A 39 0.11 -4.19 18.88
CA GLY A 39 1.03 -3.18 18.36
C GLY A 39 2.09 -3.69 17.39
N LYS A 40 2.60 -4.92 17.59
CA LYS A 40 3.56 -5.52 16.65
C LYS A 40 2.87 -5.88 15.33
N VAL A 41 1.67 -6.43 15.39
CA VAL A 41 0.91 -6.83 14.19
C VAL A 41 0.52 -5.61 13.37
N TRP A 42 -0.01 -4.57 14.00
CA TRP A 42 -0.39 -3.32 13.32
C TRP A 42 0.82 -2.57 12.75
N SER A 43 1.95 -2.53 13.46
CA SER A 43 3.17 -1.92 12.94
C SER A 43 3.73 -2.69 11.74
N ALA A 44 3.69 -4.02 11.77
CA ALA A 44 4.10 -4.85 10.64
C ALA A 44 3.17 -4.67 9.43
N LEU A 45 1.86 -4.56 9.66
CA LEU A 45 0.88 -4.30 8.62
C LEU A 45 1.08 -2.91 7.99
N LEU A 46 1.37 -1.88 8.80
CA LEU A 46 1.68 -0.54 8.31
C LEU A 46 2.95 -0.56 7.44
N LEU A 47 4.04 -1.16 7.93
CA LEU A 47 5.29 -1.26 7.19
C LEU A 47 5.08 -1.95 5.84
N ASN A 48 4.38 -3.08 5.83
CA ASN A 48 4.07 -3.80 4.60
C ASN A 48 3.25 -2.93 3.62
N SER A 49 2.19 -2.30 4.12
CA SER A 49 1.29 -1.48 3.29
C SER A 49 2.02 -0.29 2.67
N VAL A 50 2.80 0.45 3.48
CA VAL A 50 3.58 1.61 3.01
C VAL A 50 4.65 1.20 2.00
N ASN A 51 5.34 0.09 2.22
CA ASN A 51 6.37 -0.39 1.29
C ASN A 51 5.79 -0.66 -0.11
N PHE A 52 4.73 -1.45 -0.21
CA PHE A 52 4.12 -1.77 -1.51
C PHE A 52 3.40 -0.57 -2.14
N LEU A 53 2.80 0.31 -1.33
CA LEU A 53 2.17 1.53 -1.81
C LEU A 53 3.22 2.48 -2.41
N THR A 54 4.39 2.62 -1.77
CA THR A 54 5.50 3.44 -2.30
C THR A 54 6.06 2.87 -3.61
N ILE A 55 6.14 1.54 -3.75
CA ILE A 55 6.52 0.89 -5.02
C ILE A 55 5.50 1.21 -6.12
N GLY A 56 4.20 1.11 -5.83
CA GLY A 56 3.13 1.47 -6.76
C GLY A 56 3.13 2.95 -7.17
N LEU A 57 3.38 3.85 -6.21
CA LEU A 57 3.53 5.29 -6.47
C LEU A 57 4.77 5.57 -7.31
N GLY A 58 5.90 4.91 -7.02
CA GLY A 58 7.12 5.02 -7.81
C GLY A 58 6.92 4.58 -9.25
N ALA A 59 6.19 3.49 -9.47
CA ALA A 59 5.84 3.02 -10.82
C ALA A 59 4.92 4.02 -11.55
N THR A 60 3.94 4.58 -10.85
CA THR A 60 3.04 5.62 -11.39
C THR A 60 3.81 6.87 -11.78
N PHE A 61 4.68 7.35 -10.89
CA PHE A 61 5.56 8.49 -11.15
C PHE A 61 6.48 8.24 -12.35
N PHE A 62 7.05 7.03 -12.45
CA PHE A 62 7.90 6.63 -13.58
C PHE A 62 7.13 6.70 -14.91
N VAL A 63 5.88 6.24 -14.96
CA VAL A 63 5.06 6.37 -16.19
C VAL A 63 4.77 7.85 -16.49
N SER A 64 4.34 8.61 -15.48
CA SER A 64 4.00 10.03 -15.64
C SER A 64 5.15 10.87 -16.18
N ILE A 65 6.38 10.72 -15.65
CA ILE A 65 7.53 11.52 -16.11
C ILE A 65 7.90 11.22 -17.56
N HIS A 66 7.79 9.96 -17.99
CA HIS A 66 8.11 9.57 -19.36
C HIS A 66 7.06 10.05 -20.36
N ILE A 67 5.79 10.10 -19.96
CA ILE A 67 4.72 10.72 -20.76
C ILE A 67 4.97 12.22 -20.92
N ILE A 68 5.29 12.94 -19.83
CA ILE A 68 5.51 14.40 -19.87
C ILE A 68 6.74 14.75 -20.72
N THR A 69 7.82 13.99 -20.57
CA THR A 69 9.08 14.23 -21.30
C THR A 69 9.07 13.71 -22.73
N GLN A 70 8.01 13.01 -23.17
CA GLN A 70 7.91 12.38 -24.49
C GLN A 70 9.10 11.44 -24.79
N SER A 71 9.58 10.75 -23.77
CA SER A 71 10.72 9.83 -23.89
C SER A 71 10.32 8.52 -24.58
N GLY A 72 11.01 8.12 -25.65
CA GLY A 72 10.60 6.96 -26.47
C GLY A 72 11.05 5.58 -25.96
N TRP A 73 12.09 5.49 -25.11
CA TRP A 73 12.69 4.20 -24.77
C TRP A 73 11.79 3.34 -23.85
N HIS A 74 10.99 3.98 -22.99
CA HIS A 74 10.14 3.30 -22.03
C HIS A 74 8.92 2.62 -22.68
N VAL A 75 8.58 2.94 -23.93
CA VAL A 75 7.38 2.43 -24.63
C VAL A 75 7.37 0.90 -24.70
N SER A 76 8.54 0.28 -24.82
CA SER A 76 8.68 -1.18 -24.84
C SER A 76 8.39 -1.84 -23.49
N ILE A 77 8.62 -1.11 -22.38
CA ILE A 77 8.45 -1.63 -21.01
C ILE A 77 7.25 -1.02 -20.28
N GLN A 78 6.57 -0.01 -20.85
CA GLN A 78 5.49 0.79 -20.25
C GLN A 78 4.43 -0.05 -19.53
N ARG A 79 4.11 -1.24 -20.07
CA ARG A 79 3.09 -2.13 -19.51
C ARG A 79 3.47 -2.72 -18.15
N ILE A 80 4.76 -2.82 -17.83
CA ILE A 80 5.24 -3.34 -16.55
C ILE A 80 4.97 -2.36 -15.39
N PRO A 81 5.44 -1.10 -15.41
CA PRO A 81 5.13 -0.14 -14.36
C PRO A 81 3.64 0.21 -14.32
N GLU A 82 2.90 0.18 -15.45
CA GLU A 82 1.44 0.26 -15.44
C GLU A 82 0.80 -0.92 -14.68
N ALA A 83 1.31 -2.14 -14.84
CA ALA A 83 0.80 -3.29 -14.08
C ALA A 83 1.16 -3.19 -12.59
N ILE A 84 2.30 -2.60 -12.24
CA ILE A 84 2.71 -2.38 -10.84
C ILE A 84 1.82 -1.29 -10.20
N SER A 85 1.51 -0.20 -10.91
CA SER A 85 0.65 0.87 -10.39
C SER A 85 -0.78 0.41 -10.09
N MET A 86 -1.25 -0.66 -10.73
CA MET A 86 -2.54 -1.29 -10.42
C MET A 86 -2.63 -1.86 -8.99
N TYR A 87 -1.52 -1.90 -8.24
CA TYR A 87 -1.56 -2.20 -6.81
C TYR A 87 -2.13 -1.05 -5.97
N LEU A 88 -2.10 0.21 -6.44
CA LEU A 88 -2.49 1.37 -5.64
C LEU A 88 -3.89 1.26 -4.98
N PRO A 89 -4.96 0.81 -5.67
CA PRO A 89 -6.25 0.64 -5.03
C PRO A 89 -6.24 -0.41 -3.92
N ILE A 90 -5.44 -1.47 -4.07
CA ILE A 90 -5.28 -2.52 -3.05
C ILE A 90 -4.54 -1.95 -1.85
N GLY A 91 -3.44 -1.22 -2.08
CA GLY A 91 -2.70 -0.51 -1.03
C GLY A 91 -3.57 0.50 -0.28
N ALA A 92 -4.44 1.23 -0.97
CA ALA A 92 -5.38 2.17 -0.36
C ALA A 92 -6.37 1.46 0.58
N VAL A 93 -6.89 0.29 0.19
CA VAL A 93 -7.74 -0.54 1.07
C VAL A 93 -6.98 -0.94 2.34
N PHE A 94 -5.72 -1.36 2.24
CA PHE A 94 -4.91 -1.66 3.42
C PHE A 94 -4.67 -0.44 4.31
N MET A 95 -4.50 0.74 3.73
CA MET A 95 -4.38 1.98 4.51
C MET A 95 -5.69 2.36 5.22
N ILE A 96 -6.85 2.07 4.62
CA ILE A 96 -8.15 2.22 5.30
C ILE A 96 -8.28 1.21 6.45
N ILE A 97 -7.84 -0.04 6.26
CA ILE A 97 -7.82 -1.05 7.33
C ILE A 97 -6.92 -0.61 8.50
N MET A 98 -5.83 0.11 8.22
CA MET A 98 -4.96 0.67 9.27
C MET A 98 -5.68 1.67 10.19
N LEU A 99 -6.82 2.25 9.78
CA LEU A 99 -7.62 3.14 10.65
C LEU A 99 -8.08 2.44 11.93
N PHE A 100 -8.38 1.13 11.88
CA PHE A 100 -8.79 0.34 13.05
C PHE A 100 -7.63 0.07 14.02
N GLY A 101 -6.39 0.14 13.55
CA GLY A 101 -5.19 -0.10 14.33
C GLY A 101 -4.41 1.17 14.68
N MET A 102 -4.95 2.35 14.37
CA MET A 102 -4.27 3.64 14.57
C MET A 102 -3.76 3.79 15.99
N ASP A 103 -4.57 3.36 16.93
CA ASP A 103 -4.27 3.49 18.34
C ASP A 103 -3.01 2.72 18.76
N HIS A 104 -2.75 1.58 18.14
CA HIS A 104 -1.59 0.79 18.50
C HIS A 104 -0.27 1.26 17.86
N VAL A 105 -0.33 2.19 16.90
CA VAL A 105 0.84 2.59 16.09
C VAL A 105 1.15 4.08 16.25
N PHE A 106 0.14 4.92 16.36
CA PHE A 106 0.29 6.37 16.43
C PHE A 106 0.19 6.85 17.88
N HIS A 107 1.33 7.19 18.47
CA HIS A 107 1.39 7.65 19.87
C HIS A 107 0.51 8.89 20.14
N TRP A 108 0.32 9.76 19.14
CA TRP A 108 -0.47 10.97 19.26
C TRP A 108 -1.97 10.70 19.43
N THR A 109 -2.48 9.48 19.24
CA THR A 109 -3.89 9.19 19.49
C THR A 109 -4.23 8.96 20.97
N HIS A 110 -3.23 8.66 21.81
CA HIS A 110 -3.42 8.36 23.24
C HIS A 110 -3.05 9.54 24.15
N GLU A 111 -2.03 10.31 23.77
CA GLU A 111 -1.34 11.21 24.70
C GLU A 111 -1.59 12.70 24.43
N VAL A 112 -2.63 13.04 23.66
CA VAL A 112 -2.92 14.43 23.22
C VAL A 112 -2.90 15.43 24.38
N HIS A 113 -3.30 15.01 25.59
CA HIS A 113 -3.45 15.89 26.75
C HIS A 113 -2.23 15.96 27.69
N HIS A 114 -1.19 15.14 27.48
CA HIS A 114 -0.03 15.07 28.37
C HIS A 114 1.25 15.64 27.76
N ASP A 115 1.40 15.60 26.43
CA ASP A 115 2.57 16.16 25.73
C ASP A 115 2.28 17.54 25.12
N PRO A 116 2.91 18.63 25.62
CA PRO A 116 2.71 19.97 25.08
C PRO A 116 3.13 20.12 23.60
N ILE A 117 4.03 19.27 23.09
CA ILE A 117 4.48 19.29 21.68
C ILE A 117 3.37 18.75 20.76
N ILE A 118 2.64 17.72 21.19
CA ILE A 118 1.54 17.14 20.42
C ILE A 118 0.35 18.10 20.43
N MET A 119 0.09 18.74 21.56
CA MET A 119 -1.00 19.71 21.71
C MET A 119 -0.88 20.89 20.73
N GLN A 120 0.33 21.39 20.49
CA GLN A 120 0.58 22.44 19.48
C GLN A 120 0.32 21.98 18.03
N LYS A 121 0.27 20.67 17.78
CA LYS A 121 0.05 20.06 16.46
C LYS A 121 -1.35 19.46 16.31
N GLU A 122 -2.24 19.64 17.28
CA GLU A 122 -3.58 19.05 17.31
C GLU A 122 -4.41 19.41 16.07
N ALA A 123 -4.22 20.62 15.52
CA ALA A 123 -4.87 21.04 14.27
C ALA A 123 -4.57 20.09 13.09
N TYR A 124 -3.39 19.46 13.06
CA TYR A 124 -2.98 18.49 12.03
C TYR A 124 -3.07 17.02 12.49
N LEU A 125 -2.87 16.77 13.79
CA LEU A 125 -2.84 15.46 14.45
C LEU A 125 -4.14 15.19 15.22
N ASN A 126 -5.28 15.44 14.59
CA ASN A 126 -6.59 15.00 15.08
C ASN A 126 -7.15 13.90 14.17
N ILE A 127 -7.91 12.98 14.76
CA ILE A 127 -8.44 11.80 14.06
C ILE A 127 -9.31 12.18 12.86
N PRO A 128 -10.30 13.10 12.97
CA PRO A 128 -11.14 13.47 11.84
C PRO A 128 -10.35 14.03 10.65
N PHE A 129 -9.42 14.95 10.89
CA PHE A 129 -8.59 15.54 9.84
C PHE A 129 -7.60 14.53 9.24
N PHE A 130 -7.06 13.61 10.06
CA PHE A 130 -6.22 12.52 9.57
C PHE A 130 -6.97 11.63 8.58
N ILE A 131 -8.22 11.25 8.89
CA ILE A 131 -9.04 10.41 8.02
C ILE A 131 -9.36 11.13 6.71
N VAL A 132 -9.75 12.40 6.77
CA VAL A 132 -10.07 13.20 5.57
C VAL A 132 -8.84 13.35 4.66
N ARG A 133 -7.63 13.46 5.21
CA ARG A 133 -6.40 13.52 4.42
C ARG A 133 -6.03 12.19 3.77
N LEU A 134 -6.46 11.08 4.36
CA LEU A 134 -6.13 9.74 3.87
C LEU A 134 -6.97 9.33 2.65
N ILE A 135 -8.24 9.75 2.63
CA ILE A 135 -9.23 9.45 1.59
C ILE A 135 -9.05 10.38 0.39
#